data_AF-A0A848WB66-F1
#
_entry.id   AF-A0A848WB66-F1
#
_cell.length_a   1.000
_cell.length_b   1.000
_cell.length_c   1.000
_cell.angle_alpha   90.00
_cell.angle_beta   90.00
_cell.angle_gamma   90.00
#
_symmetry.space_group_name_H-M   'P 1'
#
loop_
_entity.id
_entity.type
_entity.pdbx_description
1 polymer ?
#
loop_
_entity_poly.entity_id
_entity_poly.type
_entity_poly.pdbx_seq_one_letter_code
_entity_poly.pdbx_strand_id
1 'polypeptide(L)'
;IAGVLGGYLMVYPSARLLVLAFGFIPLRLPALLVIGAFFAQDVLWGITGAAAVQGVAVFAHIGGFITGIVLVILLKRAHIPLWHRPPGPWN
;
A
#
# COMPACT_ATOMS: atom_id res chain seq x y z
N ILE A 1 -9.97 -0.27 -2.81
CA ILE A 1 -8.96 -0.68 -1.80
C ILE A 1 -7.61 0.03 -2.03
N ALA A 2 -7.05 0.01 -3.24
CA ALA A 2 -5.74 0.61 -3.55
C ALA A 2 -5.57 2.06 -3.04
N GLY A 3 -6.58 2.92 -3.16
CA GLY A 3 -6.49 4.29 -2.61
C GLY A 3 -6.39 4.37 -1.09
N VAL A 4 -7.09 3.50 -0.36
CA VAL A 4 -6.95 3.42 1.10
C VAL A 4 -5.52 2.96 1.46
N LEU A 5 -4.96 2.01 0.71
CA LEU A 5 -3.60 1.52 0.92
C LEU A 5 -2.53 2.57 0.59
N GLY A 6 -2.72 3.37 -0.46
CA GLY A 6 -1.82 4.48 -0.80
C GLY A 6 -1.76 5.51 0.32
N GLY A 7 -2.93 5.91 0.83
CA GLY A 7 -3.00 6.81 1.99
C GLY A 7 -2.41 6.19 3.27
N TYR A 8 -2.73 4.93 3.55
CA TYR A 8 -2.20 4.21 4.70
C TYR A 8 -0.67 4.11 4.66
N LEU A 9 -0.09 3.83 3.49
CA LEU A 9 1.35 3.68 3.34
C LEU A 9 2.10 4.99 3.64
N MET A 10 1.52 6.13 3.27
CA MET A 10 2.05 7.44 3.64
C MET A 10 2.03 7.61 5.16
N VAL A 11 0.92 7.32 5.83
CA VAL A 11 0.85 7.56 7.28
C VAL A 11 1.68 6.55 8.07
N TYR A 12 1.68 5.26 7.71
CA TYR A 12 2.25 4.17 8.50
C TYR A 12 3.18 3.24 7.70
N PRO A 13 4.28 3.74 7.12
CA PRO A 13 5.16 2.93 6.27
C PRO A 13 5.83 1.77 7.01
N SER A 14 6.06 1.92 8.32
CA SER A 14 6.73 0.91 9.17
C SER A 14 5.76 0.00 9.92
N ALA A 15 4.45 0.11 9.70
CA ALA A 15 3.49 -0.79 10.34
C ALA A 15 3.71 -2.24 9.92
N ARG A 16 3.65 -3.19 10.86
CA ARG A 16 3.88 -4.60 10.56
C ARG A 16 2.56 -5.28 10.19
N LEU A 17 2.46 -5.73 8.95
CA LEU A 17 1.36 -6.54 8.45
C LEU A 17 1.67 -8.01 8.67
N LEU A 18 0.69 -8.76 9.15
CA LEU A 18 0.74 -10.22 9.14
C LEU A 18 0.40 -10.69 7.73
N VAL A 19 1.39 -11.20 7.03
CA VAL A 19 1.26 -11.72 5.66
C VAL A 19 1.43 -13.22 5.71
N LEU A 20 0.51 -13.94 5.06
CA LEU A 20 0.63 -15.37 4.90
C LEU A 20 1.50 -15.67 3.66
N ALA A 21 2.80 -15.83 3.87
CA ALA A 21 3.73 -16.19 2.80
C ALA A 21 3.55 -17.66 2.43
N PHE A 22 3.65 -17.98 1.14
CA PHE A 22 3.53 -19.33 0.59
C PHE A 22 2.23 -20.08 0.96
N GLY A 23 1.21 -19.37 1.45
CA GLY A 23 -0.08 -19.95 1.85
C GLY A 23 -0.13 -20.56 3.26
N PHE A 24 0.98 -20.62 4.00
CA PHE A 24 1.00 -21.22 5.36
C PHE A 24 2.04 -20.64 6.32
N ILE A 25 2.97 -19.78 5.89
CA ILE A 25 4.00 -19.21 6.75
C ILE A 25 3.61 -17.78 7.16
N PRO A 26 3.21 -17.53 8.42
CA PRO A 26 2.89 -16.19 8.88
C PRO A 26 4.16 -15.34 9.07
N LEU A 27 4.32 -14.30 8.26
CA LEU A 27 5.42 -13.35 8.35
C LEU A 27 4.92 -11.96 8.73
N ARG A 28 5.65 -11.27 9.61
CA ARG A 28 5.37 -9.87 9.96
C ARG A 28 6.28 -8.96 9.15
N LEU A 29 5.76 -8.41 8.07
CA LEU A 29 6.51 -7.55 7.15
C LEU A 29 6.05 -6.09 7.27
N PRO A 30 6.95 -5.11 7.11
CA PRO A 30 6.56 -3.71 7.09
C PRO A 30 5.63 -3.42 5.91
N ALA A 31 4.65 -2.55 6.14
CA ALA A 31 3.63 -2.15 5.18
C ALA A 31 4.25 -1.62 3.89
N LEU A 32 5.39 -0.91 3.99
CA LEU A 32 6.16 -0.46 2.83
C LEU A 32 6.59 -1.60 1.90
N LEU A 33 7.09 -2.70 2.44
CA LEU A 33 7.51 -3.83 1.60
C LEU A 33 6.30 -4.52 0.97
N VAL A 34 5.25 -4.75 1.75
CA VAL A 34 4.07 -5.47 1.26
C VAL A 34 3.33 -4.61 0.24
N ILE A 35 2.80 -3.47 0.67
CA ILE A 35 1.97 -2.60 -0.16
C ILE A 35 2.78 -2.04 -1.34
N GLY A 36 4.04 -1.67 -1.10
CA GLY A 36 4.92 -1.17 -2.16
C GLY A 36 5.21 -2.22 -3.23
N ALA A 37 5.42 -3.49 -2.87
CA ALA A 37 5.63 -4.56 -3.85
C ALA A 37 4.37 -4.82 -4.70
N PHE A 38 3.19 -4.84 -4.09
CA PHE A 38 1.93 -5.00 -4.84
C PHE A 38 1.69 -3.84 -5.83
N PHE A 39 1.92 -2.60 -5.39
CA PHE A 39 1.80 -1.44 -6.28
C PHE A 39 2.86 -1.46 -7.40
N ALA A 40 4.11 -1.85 -7.10
CA ALA A 40 5.15 -1.98 -8.11
C ALA A 40 4.80 -3.03 -9.17
N GLN A 41 4.17 -4.14 -8.75
CA GLN A 41 3.67 -5.16 -9.67
C GLN A 41 2.55 -4.63 -10.57
N ASP A 42 1.60 -3.88 -10.01
CA ASP A 42 0.56 -3.20 -10.80
C ASP A 42 1.21 -2.26 -11.84
N VAL A 43 2.18 -1.44 -11.44
CA VAL A 43 2.89 -0.56 -12.39
C VAL A 43 3.60 -1.36 -13.49
N LEU A 44 4.29 -2.44 -13.13
CA LEU A 44 4.97 -3.31 -14.10
C LEU A 44 3.99 -3.94 -15.10
N TRP A 45 2.84 -4.44 -14.64
CA TRP A 45 1.81 -5.00 -15.51
C TRP A 45 1.12 -3.96 -16.39
N GLY A 46 0.92 -2.75 -15.87
CA GLY A 46 0.40 -1.62 -16.63
C GLY A 46 1.32 -1.22 -17.78
N ILE A 47 2.64 -1.25 -17.56
CA ILE A 47 3.65 -0.88 -18.58
C ILE A 47 3.88 -2.01 -19.58
N THR A 48 3.92 -3.27 -19.14
CA THR A 48 4.21 -4.43 -20.00
C THR A 48 3.01 -4.93 -20.80
N GLY A 49 1.81 -4.38 -20.56
CA GLY A 49 0.57 -4.82 -21.22
C GLY A 49 0.00 -6.14 -20.67
N ALA A 50 0.63 -6.73 -19.65
CA ALA A 50 0.13 -7.92 -18.96
C ALA A 50 -1.20 -7.69 -18.23
N ALA A 51 -1.62 -6.42 -18.08
CA ALA A 51 -2.88 -6.01 -17.46
C ALA A 51 -4.14 -6.60 -18.12
N ALA A 52 -4.10 -6.98 -19.41
CA ALA A 52 -5.26 -7.51 -20.13
C ALA A 52 -5.78 -8.87 -19.60
N VAL A 53 -4.96 -9.60 -18.82
CA VAL A 53 -5.26 -10.95 -18.32
C VAL A 53 -6.07 -10.94 -17.00
N GLN A 54 -6.09 -9.82 -16.27
CA GLN A 54 -6.50 -9.80 -14.84
C GLN A 54 -7.97 -9.39 -14.60
N GLY A 55 -8.79 -9.15 -15.63
CA GLY A 55 -10.24 -8.90 -15.50
C GLY A 55 -10.68 -7.58 -14.82
N VAL A 56 -9.80 -6.93 -14.05
CA VAL A 56 -9.92 -5.57 -13.52
C VAL A 56 -8.73 -4.76 -14.03
N ALA A 57 -8.97 -3.56 -14.58
CA ALA A 57 -7.90 -2.75 -15.14
C ALA A 57 -6.87 -2.39 -14.04
N VAL A 58 -5.65 -2.89 -14.18
CA VAL A 58 -4.49 -2.55 -13.34
C VAL A 58 -4.32 -1.02 -13.18
N PHE A 59 -4.70 -0.25 -14.20
CA PHE A 59 -4.76 1.22 -14.16
C PHE A 59 -5.70 1.78 -13.09
N ALA A 60 -6.80 1.09 -12.75
CA ALA A 60 -7.68 1.48 -11.65
C ALA A 60 -6.99 1.34 -10.29
N HIS A 61 -6.14 0.32 -10.11
CA HIS A 61 -5.33 0.19 -8.91
C HIS A 61 -4.28 1.29 -8.84
N ILE A 62 -3.57 1.54 -9.94
CA ILE A 62 -2.54 2.58 -10.01
C ILE A 62 -3.15 3.96 -9.72
N GLY A 63 -4.21 4.32 -10.44
CA GLY A 63 -4.91 5.59 -10.28
C GLY A 63 -5.46 5.74 -8.87
N GLY A 64 -6.16 4.72 -8.36
CA GLY A 64 -6.70 4.72 -7.00
C GLY A 64 -5.61 4.94 -5.94
N PHE A 65 -4.48 4.24 -6.05
CA PHE A 65 -3.36 4.36 -5.12
C PHE A 65 -2.78 5.78 -5.09
N ILE A 66 -2.53 6.37 -6.26
CA ILE A 66 -2.04 7.74 -6.40
C ILE A 66 -3.05 8.74 -5.82
N THR A 67 -4.33 8.60 -6.17
CA THR A 67 -5.38 9.45 -5.60
C THR A 67 -5.43 9.35 -4.08
N GLY A 68 -5.25 8.16 -3.52
CA GLY A 68 -5.17 7.92 -2.08
C GLY A 68 -4.02 8.67 -1.39
N ILE A 69 -2.83 8.64 -2.00
CA ILE A 69 -1.65 9.40 -1.52
C ILE A 69 -1.96 10.89 -1.50
N VAL A 70 -2.47 11.41 -2.62
CA VAL A 70 -2.79 12.84 -2.76
C VAL A 70 -3.84 13.26 -1.74
N LEU A 71 -4.93 12.50 -1.60
CA LEU A 71 -5.99 12.79 -0.65
C LEU A 71 -5.50 12.77 0.80
N VAL A 72 -4.63 11.83 1.19
CA VAL A 72 -4.07 11.84 2.55
C VAL A 72 -3.18 13.04 2.79
N ILE A 73 -2.37 13.46 1.82
CA ILE A 73 -1.52 14.65 1.98
C ILE A 73 -2.39 15.91 2.15
N LEU A 74 -3.49 16.01 1.40
CA LEU A 74 -4.38 17.18 1.42
C LEU A 74 -5.35 17.21 2.60
N LEU A 75 -5.89 16.05 3.00
CA LEU A 75 -7.03 15.96 3.92
C LEU A 75 -6.67 15.38 5.28
N LYS A 76 -5.43 14.90 5.52
CA LYS A 76 -5.06 14.43 6.86
C LYS A 76 -5.20 15.56 7.87
N ARG A 77 -5.54 15.20 9.10
CA ARG A 77 -5.52 16.14 10.23
C ARG A 77 -4.07 16.60 10.47
N ALA A 78 -3.88 17.88 10.75
CA ALA A 78 -2.55 18.48 10.91
C ALA A 78 -1.68 17.77 11.96
N HIS A 79 -2.28 17.27 13.05
CA HIS A 79 -1.57 16.57 14.12
C HIS A 79 -1.14 15.14 13.75
N ILE A 80 -1.63 14.57 12.65
CA ILE A 80 -1.20 13.24 12.20
C ILE A 80 0.06 13.44 11.35
N PRO A 81 1.25 13.03 11.83
CA PRO A 81 2.45 13.15 11.04
C PRO A 81 2.38 12.21 9.85
N LEU A 82 2.99 12.66 8.76
CA LEU A 82 3.37 11.76 7.70
C LEU A 82 4.47 10.83 8.25
N TRP A 83 4.46 9.54 7.88
CA TRP A 83 5.48 8.57 8.22
C TRP A 83 5.55 8.30 9.72
N HIS A 84 4.39 8.21 10.34
CA HIS A 84 4.23 7.79 11.71
C HIS A 84 4.81 6.39 11.92
N ARG A 85 5.64 6.27 12.95
CA ARG A 85 6.11 4.97 13.44
C ARG A 85 5.10 4.47 14.46
N PRO A 86 4.38 3.38 14.19
CA PRO A 86 3.42 2.87 15.16
C PRO A 86 4.16 2.52 16.48
N PRO A 87 3.53 2.76 17.64
CA PRO A 87 4.08 2.36 18.92
C PRO A 87 4.47 0.88 18.91
N GLY A 88 5.55 0.54 19.62
CA GLY A 88 5.92 -0.85 19.83
C GLY A 88 4.80 -1.60 20.57
N PRO A 89 4.76 -2.94 20.49
CA PRO A 89 3.73 -3.74 21.16
C PRO A 89 3.69 -3.61 22.70
N TRP A 90 4.60 -2.84 23.31
CA TRP A 90 4.79 -2.72 24.75
C TRP A 90 4.88 -1.26 25.23
N ASN A 91 4.46 -0.29 24.39
CA ASN A 91 4.49 1.13 24.70
C ASN A 91 3.12 1.61 25.20
#